data_AF-A0A3L6QQG8-F1
#
_entry.id   AF-A0A3L6QQG8-F1
#
_cell.length_a   1.000
_cell.length_b   1.000
_cell.length_c   1.000
_cell.angle_alpha   90.00
_cell.angle_beta   90.00
_cell.angle_gamma   90.00
#
_symmetry.space_group_name_H-M   'P 1'
#
loop_
_entity.id
_entity.type
_entity.pdbx_description
1 polymer ?
#
loop_
_entity_poly.entity_id
_entity_poly.type
_entity_poly.pdbx_seq_one_letter_code
_entity_poly.pdbx_strand_id
1 'polypeptide(L)'
;MLVDFFSQNGVRALMLDVYDFRGDVRLCHSKGGKWFDFTTFMSKPNWILPSPMKRSGTPVKLKSVQDTVIDTMREIEAIPSEIVTLILEDYMRSERGLPKLFLDAGLARYRFPVSRMPRRGGDWLRVHDMVARGHRLLVFTSPRWK
;
A
#
# COMPACT_ATOMS: atom_id res chain seq x y z
N MET A 1 -2.89 3.33 -12.53
CA MET A 1 -2.61 4.70 -12.06
C MET A 1 -2.65 4.63 -10.55
N LEU A 2 -1.49 4.66 -9.86
CA LEU A 2 -1.42 5.18 -8.49
C LEU A 2 0.00 5.23 -7.92
N VAL A 3 0.95 4.42 -8.38
CA VAL A 3 2.29 4.43 -7.73
C VAL A 3 3.38 5.07 -8.59
N ASP A 4 3.43 4.87 -9.90
CA ASP A 4 4.56 5.32 -10.73
C ASP A 4 4.81 6.87 -10.78
N PHE A 5 3.99 7.69 -10.10
CA PHE A 5 4.06 9.15 -10.18
C PHE A 5 4.03 9.91 -8.85
N PHE A 6 3.63 9.30 -7.72
CA PHE A 6 3.37 10.14 -6.54
C PHE A 6 4.67 10.67 -5.94
N SER A 7 5.72 9.84 -5.89
CA SER A 7 6.97 10.27 -5.26
C SER A 7 7.72 11.32 -6.09
N GLN A 8 7.58 11.29 -7.42
CA GLN A 8 8.13 12.32 -8.31
C GLN A 8 7.52 13.71 -8.05
N ASN A 9 6.31 13.76 -7.49
CA ASN A 9 5.60 15.00 -7.19
C ASN A 9 5.65 15.38 -5.69
N GLY A 10 6.59 14.79 -4.93
CA GLY A 10 6.80 15.13 -3.52
C GLY A 10 5.85 14.44 -2.53
N VAL A 11 4.96 13.55 -2.99
CA VAL A 11 4.15 12.73 -2.07
C VAL A 11 5.05 11.69 -1.40
N ARG A 12 4.95 11.55 -0.08
CA ARG A 12 5.80 10.65 0.73
C ARG A 12 5.01 9.72 1.64
N ALA A 13 3.69 9.83 1.63
CA ALA A 13 2.81 8.99 2.44
C ALA A 13 1.60 8.55 1.62
N LEU A 14 1.23 7.28 1.75
CA LEU A 14 -0.03 6.74 1.25
C LEU A 14 -0.82 6.11 2.39
N MET A 15 -2.14 6.31 2.37
CA MET A 15 -3.08 5.61 3.23
C MET A 15 -3.91 4.65 2.38
N LEU A 16 -3.93 3.38 2.76
CA LEU A 16 -4.51 2.29 1.97
C LEU A 16 -5.35 1.38 2.86
N ASP A 17 -6.57 1.08 2.42
CA ASP A 17 -7.43 0.12 3.09
C ASP A 17 -7.21 -1.27 2.47
N VAL A 18 -6.84 -2.25 3.29
CA VAL A 18 -6.47 -3.60 2.86
C VAL A 18 -7.47 -4.64 3.36
N TYR A 19 -7.95 -5.48 2.45
CA TYR A 19 -8.99 -6.48 2.69
C TYR A 19 -8.51 -7.88 2.30
N ASP A 20 -9.02 -8.88 3.01
CA ASP A 20 -8.96 -10.28 2.59
C ASP A 20 -10.12 -10.57 1.63
N PHE A 21 -9.80 -11.06 0.44
CA PHE A 21 -10.78 -11.54 -0.52
C PHE A 21 -10.33 -12.85 -1.14
N ARG A 22 -11.00 -13.94 -0.75
CA ARG A 22 -10.75 -15.30 -1.28
C ARG A 22 -9.29 -15.75 -1.11
N GLY A 23 -8.62 -15.34 -0.03
CA GLY A 23 -7.22 -15.68 0.24
C GLY A 23 -6.20 -14.74 -0.39
N ASP A 24 -6.64 -13.71 -1.11
CA ASP A 24 -5.80 -12.64 -1.67
C ASP A 24 -5.95 -11.32 -0.91
N VAL A 25 -4.93 -10.48 -0.96
CA VAL A 25 -4.97 -9.10 -0.44
C VAL A 25 -5.46 -8.13 -1.52
N ARG A 26 -6.49 -7.33 -1.23
CA ARG A 26 -7.09 -6.36 -2.17
C ARG A 26 -7.24 -4.95 -1.55
N LEU A 27 -7.10 -3.93 -2.40
CA LEU A 27 -7.34 -2.53 -2.04
C LEU A 27 -8.81 -2.24 -2.33
N CYS A 28 -9.53 -1.70 -1.35
CA CYS A 28 -10.93 -1.35 -1.52
C CYS A 28 -11.22 -0.13 -0.66
N HIS A 29 -11.90 0.87 -1.19
CA HIS A 29 -12.37 2.00 -0.37
C HIS A 29 -13.87 1.86 -0.20
N SER A 30 -14.30 1.11 0.82
CA SER A 30 -15.72 0.81 1.05
C SER A 30 -16.09 1.02 2.53
N LYS A 31 -17.14 1.81 2.77
CA LYS A 31 -17.60 2.11 4.14
C LYS A 31 -18.16 0.85 4.83
N GLY A 32 -17.74 0.62 6.07
CA GLY A 32 -18.35 -0.36 6.98
C GLY A 32 -17.87 -1.81 6.85
N GLY A 33 -16.67 -2.04 6.28
CA GLY A 33 -16.10 -3.39 6.18
C GLY A 33 -16.84 -4.33 5.22
N LYS A 34 -17.83 -3.81 4.49
CA LYS A 34 -18.59 -4.55 3.46
C LYS A 34 -18.02 -4.22 2.09
N TRP A 35 -17.74 -5.27 1.33
CA TRP A 35 -17.23 -5.16 -0.02
C TRP A 35 -18.40 -5.14 -1.01
N PHE A 36 -18.34 -4.29 -2.04
CA PHE A 36 -19.32 -4.25 -3.11
C PHE A 36 -18.61 -4.35 -4.47
N ASP A 37 -19.23 -5.02 -5.46
CA ASP A 37 -18.67 -5.18 -6.81
C ASP A 37 -18.36 -3.83 -7.50
N PHE A 38 -18.95 -2.72 -7.05
CA PHE A 38 -18.69 -1.38 -7.59
C PHE A 38 -17.68 -0.55 -6.78
N THR A 39 -17.34 -0.97 -5.55
CA THR A 39 -16.33 -0.28 -4.71
C THR A 39 -14.92 -0.81 -4.95
N THR A 40 -14.79 -1.82 -5.80
CA THR A 40 -13.51 -2.32 -6.23
C THR A 40 -12.87 -1.41 -7.25
N PHE A 41 -11.59 -1.15 -7.03
CA PHE A 41 -10.67 -0.91 -8.14
C PHE A 41 -10.57 -2.23 -8.95
N MET A 42 -11.61 -2.57 -9.74
CA MET A 42 -11.72 -3.81 -10.50
C MET A 42 -10.83 -3.86 -11.75
N SER A 43 -9.80 -4.71 -11.77
CA SER A 43 -9.29 -5.23 -13.03
C SER A 43 -10.25 -6.33 -13.51
N LYS A 44 -11.31 -5.97 -14.24
CA LYS A 44 -12.10 -6.97 -15.00
C LYS A 44 -11.65 -6.93 -16.46
N PRO A 45 -10.92 -7.95 -16.96
CA PRO A 45 -10.44 -7.94 -18.34
C PRO A 45 -11.54 -8.07 -19.39
N ASN A 46 -12.79 -8.43 -19.05
CA ASN A 46 -13.85 -8.71 -20.02
C ASN A 46 -15.28 -8.46 -19.50
N TRP A 47 -15.54 -7.33 -18.83
CA TRP A 47 -16.93 -6.91 -18.59
C TRP A 47 -17.34 -5.87 -19.64
N ILE A 48 -18.24 -6.25 -20.55
CA ILE A 48 -18.87 -5.33 -21.50
C ILE A 48 -19.92 -4.54 -20.71
N LEU A 49 -19.63 -3.27 -20.43
CA LEU A 49 -20.65 -2.34 -19.94
C LEU A 49 -21.69 -2.10 -21.06
N PRO A 50 -23.00 -2.05 -20.75
CA PRO A 50 -23.95 -1.38 -21.63
C PRO A 50 -23.57 0.11 -21.65
N SER A 51 -22.86 0.50 -22.71
CA SER A 51 -22.47 1.89 -23.00
C SER A 51 -23.72 2.76 -23.22
N PRO A 52 -23.65 4.08 -22.92
CA PRO A 52 -22.67 4.94 -23.59
C PRO A 52 -21.91 5.88 -22.65
N MET A 53 -20.62 5.59 -22.47
CA MET A 53 -19.62 6.65 -22.33
C MET A 53 -18.30 6.17 -22.94
N LYS A 54 -18.17 6.30 -24.26
CA LYS A 54 -16.89 6.12 -24.96
C LYS A 54 -16.00 7.33 -24.64
N ARG A 55 -15.13 7.23 -23.63
CA ARG A 55 -13.86 7.97 -23.65
C ARG A 55 -12.82 7.02 -24.24
N SER A 56 -12.20 7.44 -25.34
CA SER A 56 -11.02 6.82 -25.92
C SER A 56 -9.92 6.79 -24.85
N GLY A 57 -9.77 5.65 -24.19
CA GLY A 57 -8.76 5.45 -23.16
C GLY A 57 -8.54 3.95 -23.03
N THR A 58 -7.29 3.55 -23.13
CA THR A 58 -6.82 2.19 -22.88
C THR A 58 -7.48 1.61 -21.62
N PRO A 59 -7.93 0.34 -21.60
CA PRO A 59 -8.48 -0.28 -20.40
C PRO A 59 -7.49 -0.12 -19.24
N VAL A 60 -7.88 0.63 -18.20
CA VAL A 60 -7.05 0.79 -17.00
C VAL A 60 -7.14 -0.51 -16.22
N LYS A 61 -6.14 -1.39 -16.37
CA LYS A 61 -5.98 -2.56 -15.51
C LYS A 61 -5.75 -2.04 -14.09
N LEU A 62 -6.72 -2.25 -13.21
CA LEU A 62 -6.63 -1.83 -11.82
C LEU A 62 -5.64 -2.74 -11.06
N LYS A 63 -4.63 -2.11 -10.48
CA LYS A 63 -3.51 -2.73 -9.76
C LYS A 63 -4.02 -3.34 -8.45
N SER A 64 -3.57 -4.55 -8.15
CA SER A 64 -3.79 -5.22 -6.87
C SER A 64 -3.00 -4.55 -5.73
N VAL A 65 -3.25 -4.95 -4.48
CA VAL A 65 -2.37 -4.56 -3.34
C VAL A 65 -0.95 -4.98 -3.63
N GLN A 66 -0.78 -6.21 -4.13
CA GLN A 66 0.53 -6.74 -4.48
C GLN A 66 1.24 -5.84 -5.50
N ASP A 67 0.53 -5.37 -6.54
CA ASP A 67 1.11 -4.44 -7.50
C ASP A 67 1.48 -3.10 -6.83
N THR A 68 0.62 -2.57 -5.95
CA THR A 68 0.88 -1.30 -5.23
C THR A 68 2.13 -1.41 -4.34
N VAL A 69 2.28 -2.54 -3.67
CA VAL A 69 3.40 -2.88 -2.79
C VAL A 69 4.68 -3.11 -3.60
N ILE A 70 4.59 -3.78 -4.76
CA ILE A 70 5.69 -3.94 -5.72
C ILE A 70 6.14 -2.59 -6.27
N ASP A 71 5.21 -1.71 -6.58
CA ASP A 71 5.59 -0.39 -7.06
C ASP A 71 6.22 0.45 -5.95
N THR A 72 5.74 0.33 -4.70
CA THR A 72 6.37 0.96 -3.54
C THR A 72 7.82 0.48 -3.40
N MET A 73 8.09 -0.82 -3.61
CA MET A 73 9.47 -1.34 -3.67
C MET A 73 10.29 -0.63 -4.74
N ARG A 74 9.77 -0.53 -5.96
CA ARG A 74 10.46 0.13 -7.08
C ARG A 74 10.75 1.60 -6.79
N GLU A 75 9.83 2.32 -6.17
CA GLU A 75 10.05 3.72 -5.79
C GLU A 75 11.09 3.86 -4.69
N ILE A 76 11.04 3.03 -3.66
CA ILE A 76 12.04 3.00 -2.59
C ILE A 76 13.43 2.72 -3.18
N GLU A 77 13.53 1.83 -4.17
CA GLU A 77 14.77 1.57 -4.88
C GLU A 77 15.22 2.75 -5.75
N ALA A 78 14.28 3.41 -6.44
CA ALA A 78 14.58 4.54 -7.33
C ALA A 78 14.97 5.83 -6.60
N ILE A 79 14.57 6.01 -5.35
CA ILE A 79 14.77 7.27 -4.60
C ILE A 79 15.50 6.98 -3.29
N PRO A 80 16.84 6.82 -3.33
CA PRO A 80 17.58 6.26 -2.21
C PRO A 80 17.66 7.15 -0.97
N SER A 81 17.40 8.45 -1.10
CA SER A 81 17.55 9.45 -0.04
C SER A 81 16.28 9.73 0.76
N GLU A 82 15.16 9.10 0.43
CA GLU A 82 13.85 9.44 0.98
C GLU A 82 13.24 8.32 1.83
N ILE A 83 12.28 8.70 2.68
CA ILE A 83 11.45 7.77 3.45
C ILE A 83 10.05 7.75 2.85
N VAL A 84 9.56 6.55 2.54
CA VAL A 84 8.15 6.34 2.16
C VAL A 84 7.38 5.87 3.39
N THR A 85 6.20 6.44 3.62
CA THR A 85 5.30 6.04 4.70
C THR A 85 4.06 5.35 4.13
N LEU A 86 3.74 4.16 4.63
CA LEU A 86 2.50 3.47 4.36
C LEU A 86 1.64 3.42 5.63
N ILE A 87 0.40 3.86 5.50
CA ILE A 87 -0.63 3.75 6.55
C ILE A 87 -1.65 2.75 6.03
N LEU A 88 -1.79 1.62 6.71
CA LEU A 88 -2.66 0.53 6.29
C LEU A 88 -3.84 0.39 7.27
N GLU A 89 -5.06 0.56 6.78
CA GLU A 89 -6.25 0.12 7.51
C GLU A 89 -6.48 -1.36 7.25
N ASP A 90 -6.23 -2.18 8.26
CA ASP A 90 -6.24 -3.63 8.15
C ASP A 90 -7.63 -4.21 8.45
N TYR A 91 -8.36 -4.53 7.38
CA TYR A 91 -9.64 -5.25 7.42
C TYR A 91 -9.46 -6.76 7.19
N MET A 92 -8.23 -7.28 7.16
CA MET A 92 -7.99 -8.70 6.97
C MET A 92 -8.38 -9.50 8.22
N ARG A 93 -9.17 -10.56 8.04
CA ARG A 93 -9.51 -11.48 9.14
C ARG A 93 -8.37 -12.45 9.48
N SER A 94 -7.46 -12.69 8.54
CA SER A 94 -6.29 -13.54 8.78
C SER A 94 -5.19 -12.74 9.47
N GLU A 95 -4.65 -13.25 10.58
CA GLU A 95 -3.56 -12.58 11.33
C GLU A 95 -2.22 -12.51 10.56
N ARG A 96 -2.08 -13.23 9.43
CA ARG A 96 -0.81 -13.36 8.69
C ARG A 96 -0.79 -12.69 7.32
N GLY A 97 -1.89 -12.10 6.87
CA GLY A 97 -2.02 -11.54 5.52
C GLY A 97 -0.99 -10.44 5.23
N LEU A 98 -0.93 -9.43 6.09
CA LEU A 98 0.03 -8.33 5.94
C LEU A 98 1.49 -8.78 6.13
N PRO A 99 1.88 -9.47 7.21
CA PRO A 99 3.26 -9.97 7.35
C PRO A 99 3.75 -10.76 6.12
N LYS A 100 2.90 -11.64 5.56
CA LYS A 100 3.22 -12.41 4.36
C LYS A 100 3.43 -11.51 3.14
N LEU A 101 2.54 -10.53 2.92
CA LEU A 101 2.65 -9.57 1.83
C LEU A 101 3.98 -8.79 1.87
N PHE A 102 4.39 -8.30 3.04
CA PHE A 102 5.66 -7.58 3.20
C PHE A 102 6.89 -8.47 2.96
N LEU A 103 6.80 -9.75 3.35
CA LEU A 103 7.85 -10.73 3.13
C LEU A 103 7.98 -11.08 1.64
N ASP A 104 6.86 -11.45 1.01
CA ASP A 104 6.80 -11.85 -0.40
C ASP A 104 7.23 -10.71 -1.33
N ALA A 105 6.86 -9.47 -0.99
CA ALA A 105 7.27 -8.29 -1.74
C ALA A 105 8.71 -7.85 -1.45
N GLY A 106 9.37 -8.38 -0.42
CA GLY A 106 10.72 -8.00 -0.03
C GLY A 106 10.86 -6.66 0.70
N LEU A 107 9.76 -5.97 1.02
CA LEU A 107 9.73 -4.67 1.73
C LEU A 107 10.24 -4.77 3.17
N ALA A 108 10.22 -5.96 3.76
CA ALA A 108 10.67 -6.19 5.14
C ALA A 108 12.08 -5.63 5.42
N ARG A 109 12.97 -5.63 4.41
CA ARG A 109 14.35 -5.13 4.54
C ARG A 109 14.47 -3.60 4.67
N TYR A 110 13.50 -2.86 4.11
CA TYR A 110 13.49 -1.40 4.15
C TYR A 110 12.71 -0.86 5.34
N ARG A 111 11.95 -1.72 6.02
CA ARG A 111 11.07 -1.33 7.11
C ARG A 111 11.89 -0.83 8.31
N PHE A 112 11.52 0.34 8.82
CA PHE A 112 12.04 0.83 10.09
C PHE A 112 11.57 -0.07 11.25
N PRO A 113 12.47 -0.51 12.13
CA PRO A 113 12.12 -1.49 13.16
C PRO A 113 11.21 -0.89 14.23
N VAL A 114 10.12 -1.59 14.54
CA VAL A 114 9.14 -1.18 15.57
C VAL A 114 9.79 -1.00 16.95
N SER A 115 10.83 -1.78 17.26
CA SER A 115 11.59 -1.66 18.50
C SER A 115 12.32 -0.32 18.67
N ARG A 116 12.59 0.40 17.57
CA ARG A 116 13.23 1.74 17.59
C ARG A 116 12.24 2.88 17.36
N MET A 117 10.95 2.59 17.20
CA MET A 117 9.95 3.65 17.16
C MET A 117 9.92 4.34 18.52
N PRO A 118 9.86 5.68 18.55
CA PRO A 118 9.86 6.41 19.80
C PRO A 118 8.65 6.03 20.66
N ARG A 119 8.88 5.99 21.97
CA ARG A 119 7.85 5.72 22.97
C ARG A 119 7.84 6.87 23.98
N ARG A 120 6.66 7.18 24.52
CA ARG A 120 6.48 8.17 25.59
C ARG A 120 7.07 9.55 25.25
N GLY A 121 6.90 10.00 24.00
CA GLY A 121 7.36 11.32 23.55
C GLY A 121 8.85 11.41 23.22
N GLY A 122 9.57 10.28 23.11
CA GLY A 122 10.95 10.28 22.63
C GLY A 122 11.09 10.73 21.17
N ASP A 123 12.30 11.10 20.78
CA ASP A 123 12.57 11.57 19.43
C ASP A 123 12.67 10.44 18.40
N TRP A 124 12.25 10.74 17.18
CA TRP A 124 12.56 9.90 16.03
C TRP A 124 14.03 10.01 15.65
N LEU A 125 14.56 8.92 15.10
CA LEU A 125 15.84 8.98 14.41
C LEU A 125 15.74 9.98 13.25
N ARG A 126 16.78 10.77 13.02
CA ARG A 126 16.81 11.72 11.90
C ARG A 126 16.71 10.96 10.56
N VAL A 127 16.09 11.58 9.56
CA VAL A 127 15.92 10.97 8.23
C VAL A 127 17.24 10.51 7.63
N HIS A 128 18.30 11.32 7.72
CA HIS A 128 19.63 10.95 7.20
C HIS A 128 20.18 9.64 7.79
N ASP A 129 19.98 9.40 9.09
CA ASP A 129 20.41 8.18 9.77
C ASP A 129 19.52 6.98 9.42
N MET A 130 18.22 7.20 9.23
CA MET A 130 17.29 6.15 8.78
C MET A 130 17.71 5.64 7.40
N VAL A 131 17.94 6.57 6.47
CA VAL A 131 18.39 6.30 5.10
C VAL A 131 19.75 5.61 5.09
N ALA A 132 20.73 6.11 5.85
CA ALA A 132 22.07 5.52 5.93
C ALA A 132 22.06 4.06 6.42
N ARG A 133 21.04 3.69 7.21
CA ARG A 133 20.82 2.32 7.71
C ARG A 133 19.92 1.48 6.80
N GLY A 134 19.48 2.02 5.66
CA GLY A 134 18.57 1.37 4.72
C GLY A 134 17.11 1.30 5.19
N HIS A 135 16.76 1.92 6.32
CA HIS A 135 15.40 1.97 6.84
C HIS A 135 14.60 3.05 6.12
N ARG A 136 14.10 2.75 4.92
CA ARG A 136 13.43 3.70 4.01
C ARG A 136 11.92 3.58 3.96
N LEU A 137 11.34 2.73 4.81
CA LEU A 137 9.90 2.48 4.86
C LEU A 137 9.38 2.57 6.29
N LEU A 138 8.44 3.49 6.53
CA LEU A 138 7.62 3.52 7.73
C LEU A 138 6.29 2.84 7.44
N VAL A 139 5.83 1.97 8.34
CA VAL A 139 4.54 1.27 8.20
C VAL A 139 3.74 1.42 9.47
N PHE A 140 2.57 2.02 9.35
CA PHE A 140 1.55 2.09 10.39
C PHE A 140 0.38 1.20 10.00
N THR A 141 -0.14 0.41 10.93
CA THR A 141 -1.26 -0.50 10.68
C THR A 141 -2.33 -0.30 11.75
N SER A 142 -3.60 -0.20 11.34
CA SER A 142 -4.75 -0.11 12.25
C SER A 142 -5.70 -1.29 11.99
N PRO A 143 -5.79 -2.29 12.87
CA PRO A 143 -6.75 -3.37 12.71
C PRO A 143 -8.17 -2.83 12.90
N ARG A 144 -9.04 -3.08 11.93
CA ARG A 144 -10.44 -2.61 11.93
C ARG A 144 -11.48 -3.71 12.20
N TRP A 145 -11.02 -4.93 12.47
CA TRP A 145 -11.86 -6.09 12.73
C TRP A 145 -11.96 -6.47 14.22
N LYS A 146 -11.27 -5.76 15.11
CA LYS A 146 -11.32 -5.95 16.58
C LYS A 146 -12.22 -4.93 17.25
#